data_AF-A0A5C9BD83-F1
#
_entry.id   AF-A0A5C9BD83-F1
#
_cell.length_a   1.000
_cell.length_b   1.000
_cell.length_c   1.000
_cell.angle_alpha   90.00
_cell.angle_beta   90.00
_cell.angle_gamma   90.00
#
_symmetry.space_group_name_H-M   'P 1'
#
loop_
_entity.id
_entity.type
_entity.pdbx_description
1 polymer ?
#
loop_
_entity_poly.entity_id
_entity_poly.type
_entity_poly.pdbx_seq_one_letter_code
_entity_poly.pdbx_strand_id
1 'polypeptide(L)'
;MPAERILFVTGRLAEASLRELLETLAPKAGFEYDVAVLGISVAALMSVDFVARKLDAPQAVDRVLLPGWCGGELESLTQKFGTRFERGPKDMFDLPEYFGGRAKSPPARMSLI
;
A
#
# COMPACT_ATOMS: atom_id res chain seq x y z
N MET A 1 12.46 8.50 -15.05
CA MET A 1 12.58 7.85 -13.72
C MET A 1 11.70 6.61 -13.75
N PRO A 2 12.08 5.50 -13.10
CA PRO A 2 11.20 4.35 -13.00
C PRO A 2 9.88 4.75 -12.31
N ALA A 3 8.79 4.10 -12.67
CA ALA A 3 7.51 4.28 -12.00
C ALA A 3 7.64 3.84 -10.53
N GLU A 4 6.95 4.54 -9.63
CA GLU A 4 6.88 4.13 -8.22
C GLU A 4 6.29 2.72 -8.13
N ARG A 5 6.85 1.84 -7.31
CA ARG A 5 6.31 0.50 -7.05
C ARG A 5 5.70 0.42 -5.66
N ILE A 6 4.41 0.10 -5.60
CA ILE A 6 3.60 0.11 -4.37
C ILE A 6 3.14 -1.31 -4.02
N LEU A 7 3.42 -1.77 -2.80
CA LEU A 7 2.82 -3.00 -2.27
C LEU A 7 1.47 -2.70 -1.61
N PHE A 8 0.39 -3.24 -2.15
CA PHE A 8 -0.94 -3.14 -1.54
C PHE A 8 -1.18 -4.32 -0.60
N VAL A 9 -1.54 -4.05 0.65
CA VAL A 9 -1.87 -5.08 1.64
C VAL A 9 -3.39 -5.21 1.77
N THR A 10 -3.90 -6.44 1.71
CA THR A 10 -5.34 -6.70 1.80
C THR A 10 -5.65 -8.02 2.50
N GLY A 11 -6.94 -8.30 2.70
CA GLY A 11 -7.49 -9.57 3.14
C GLY A 11 -8.13 -10.34 1.98
N ARG A 12 -8.48 -11.61 2.22
CA ARG A 12 -8.94 -12.54 1.17
C ARG A 12 -10.17 -12.09 0.41
N LEU A 13 -11.14 -11.45 1.06
CA LEU A 13 -12.40 -11.08 0.41
C LEU A 13 -12.26 -9.92 -0.59
N ALA A 14 -11.25 -9.08 -0.41
CA ALA A 14 -11.04 -7.91 -1.27
C ALA A 14 -9.97 -8.15 -2.35
N GLU A 15 -9.27 -9.28 -2.34
CA GLU A 15 -8.15 -9.53 -3.27
C GLU A 15 -8.57 -9.39 -4.74
N ALA A 16 -9.58 -10.13 -5.18
CA ALA A 16 -9.98 -10.17 -6.58
C ALA A 16 -10.37 -8.78 -7.09
N SER A 17 -11.28 -8.12 -6.37
CA SER A 17 -11.75 -6.78 -6.73
C SER A 17 -10.66 -5.71 -6.65
N LEU A 18 -9.72 -5.82 -5.70
CA LEU A 18 -8.58 -4.91 -5.61
C LEU A 18 -7.65 -5.09 -6.82
N ARG A 19 -7.37 -6.33 -7.24
CA ARG A 19 -6.53 -6.59 -8.43
C ARG A 19 -7.15 -6.01 -9.70
N GLU A 20 -8.43 -6.27 -9.94
CA GLU A 20 -9.17 -5.71 -11.10
C GLU A 20 -9.13 -4.17 -11.12
N LEU A 21 -9.30 -3.55 -9.95
CA LEU A 21 -9.23 -2.10 -9.83
C LEU A 21 -7.81 -1.57 -10.13
N LEU A 22 -6.77 -2.22 -9.58
CA LEU A 22 -5.37 -1.82 -9.78
C LEU A 22 -4.90 -2.02 -11.22
N GLU A 23 -5.34 -3.07 -11.92
CA GLU A 23 -5.05 -3.27 -13.34
C GLU A 23 -5.51 -2.08 -14.19
N THR A 24 -6.65 -1.49 -13.85
CA THR A 24 -7.21 -0.34 -14.55
C THR A 24 -6.61 1.00 -14.06
N LEU A 25 -6.30 1.10 -12.77
CA LEU A 25 -5.86 2.34 -12.13
C LEU A 25 -4.37 2.61 -12.31
N ALA A 26 -3.52 1.60 -12.12
CA ALA A 26 -2.07 1.73 -12.09
C ALA A 26 -1.49 2.41 -13.35
N PRO A 27 -1.92 2.05 -14.59
CA PRO A 27 -1.43 2.72 -15.79
C PRO A 27 -1.86 4.20 -15.88
N LYS A 28 -3.04 4.54 -15.34
CA LYS A 28 -3.57 5.92 -15.35
C LYS A 28 -2.88 6.81 -14.31
N ALA A 29 -2.55 6.23 -13.16
CA ALA A 29 -1.91 6.91 -12.04
C ALA A 29 -0.36 6.91 -12.13
N GLY A 30 0.23 6.05 -12.96
CA GLY A 30 1.67 6.03 -13.23
C GLY A 30 2.51 5.30 -12.18
N PHE A 31 1.99 4.21 -11.61
CA PHE A 31 2.72 3.35 -10.66
C PHE A 31 2.71 1.88 -11.10
N GLU A 32 3.66 1.10 -10.61
CA GLU A 32 3.66 -0.36 -10.62
C GLU A 32 3.18 -0.89 -9.26
N TYR A 33 2.68 -2.12 -9.21
CA TYR A 33 2.14 -2.65 -7.96
C TYR A 33 2.37 -4.15 -7.77
N ASP A 34 2.34 -4.52 -6.50
CA ASP A 34 2.22 -5.90 -6.02
C ASP A 34 1.08 -5.97 -5.00
N VAL A 35 0.51 -7.15 -4.77
CA VAL A 35 -0.57 -7.36 -3.78
C VAL A 35 -0.18 -8.45 -2.81
N ALA A 36 -0.13 -8.12 -1.52
CA ALA A 36 0.05 -9.05 -0.41
C ALA A 36 -1.28 -9.32 0.30
N VAL A 37 -1.70 -10.58 0.28
CA VAL A 37 -2.91 -11.03 1.01
C VAL A 37 -2.49 -11.63 2.33
N LEU A 38 -2.74 -10.92 3.42
CA LEU A 38 -2.49 -11.47 4.75
C LEU A 38 -3.71 -12.29 5.14
N GLY A 39 -3.50 -13.54 5.61
CA GLY A 39 -4.50 -14.61 5.78
C GLY A 39 -5.68 -14.36 6.73
N ILE A 40 -6.33 -13.22 6.64
CA ILE A 40 -7.59 -12.81 7.25
C ILE A 40 -8.63 -12.59 6.17
N SER A 41 -9.91 -12.75 6.50
CA SER A 41 -10.99 -12.55 5.53
C SER A 41 -11.23 -11.06 5.24
N VAL A 42 -11.34 -10.23 6.28
CA VAL A 42 -11.74 -8.83 6.17
C VAL A 42 -10.59 -7.93 6.62
N ALA A 43 -10.11 -7.08 5.71
CA ALA A 43 -8.99 -6.17 5.95
C ALA A 43 -9.28 -5.08 7.00
N ALA A 44 -10.56 -4.77 7.24
CA ALA A 44 -10.98 -3.83 8.29
C ALA A 44 -10.65 -4.29 9.73
N LEU A 45 -10.34 -5.57 9.91
CA LEU A 45 -9.89 -6.14 11.19
C LEU A 45 -8.36 -6.18 11.32
N MET A 46 -7.63 -5.64 10.34
CA MET A 46 -6.18 -5.65 10.34
C MET A 46 -5.63 -4.62 11.34
N SER A 47 -4.60 -4.98 12.09
CA SER A 47 -3.82 -4.06 12.92
C SER A 47 -2.36 -4.02 12.47
N VAL A 48 -1.65 -2.96 12.86
CA VAL A 48 -0.20 -2.85 12.68
C VAL A 48 0.52 -4.07 13.22
N ASP A 49 0.16 -4.53 14.42
CA ASP A 49 0.75 -5.74 15.03
C ASP A 49 0.52 -6.99 14.18
N PHE A 50 -0.66 -7.13 13.60
CA PHE A 50 -0.97 -8.25 12.71
C PHE A 50 -0.11 -8.18 11.45
N VAL A 51 0.01 -7.00 10.82
CA VAL A 51 0.89 -6.78 9.66
C VAL A 51 2.33 -7.12 10.01
N ALA A 52 2.84 -6.60 11.13
CA ALA A 52 4.21 -6.86 11.59
C ALA A 52 4.50 -8.36 11.73
N ARG A 53 3.52 -9.18 12.12
CA ARG A 53 3.69 -10.63 12.31
C ARG A 53 3.48 -11.45 11.03
N LYS A 54 2.74 -10.93 10.05
CA LYS A 54 2.24 -11.71 8.90
C LYS A 54 2.80 -11.27 7.56
N LEU A 55 3.27 -10.05 7.44
CA LEU A 55 3.86 -9.54 6.22
C LEU A 55 5.31 -10.01 6.12
N ASP A 56 5.64 -10.69 5.02
CA ASP A 56 7.02 -10.95 4.63
C ASP A 56 7.71 -9.63 4.26
N ALA A 57 9.02 -9.56 4.47
CA ALA A 57 9.78 -8.34 4.18
C ALA A 57 9.56 -7.90 2.72
N PRO A 58 9.01 -6.69 2.47
CA PRO A 58 8.78 -6.21 1.12
C PRO A 58 10.11 -6.09 0.38
N GLN A 59 10.18 -6.60 -0.85
CA GLN A 59 11.37 -6.48 -1.70
C GLN A 59 11.07 -5.58 -2.88
N ALA A 60 12.00 -4.67 -3.19
CA ALA A 60 11.95 -3.82 -4.37
C ALA A 60 10.67 -2.94 -4.49
N VAL A 61 10.10 -2.48 -3.38
CA VAL A 61 8.97 -1.53 -3.39
C VAL A 61 9.34 -0.22 -2.71
N ASP A 62 8.76 0.89 -3.16
CA ASP A 62 9.02 2.23 -2.61
C ASP A 62 8.18 2.50 -1.35
N ARG A 63 6.97 1.92 -1.29
CA ARG A 63 6.10 1.98 -0.11
C ARG A 63 5.13 0.81 -0.05
N VAL A 64 4.58 0.60 1.15
CA VAL A 64 3.49 -0.32 1.44
C VAL A 64 2.23 0.46 1.79
N LEU A 65 1.13 0.21 1.08
CA LEU A 65 -0.17 0.80 1.32
C LEU A 65 -1.07 -0.18 2.07
N LEU A 66 -1.42 0.17 3.31
CA LEU A 66 -2.34 -0.58 4.15
C LEU A 66 -3.79 -0.12 3.94
N PRO A 67 -4.79 -0.94 4.27
CA PRO A 67 -6.19 -0.51 4.31
C PRO A 67 -6.39 0.65 5.28
N GLY A 68 -7.31 1.57 4.99
CA GLY A 68 -7.57 2.74 5.84
C GLY A 68 -8.11 2.42 7.24
N TRP A 69 -8.64 1.21 7.42
CA TRP A 69 -9.07 0.69 8.72
C TRP A 69 -7.94 0.04 9.53
N CYS A 70 -6.73 -0.06 8.98
CA CYS A 70 -5.60 -0.67 9.70
C CYS A 70 -5.18 0.20 10.90
N GLY A 71 -5.50 -0.25 12.11
CA GLY A 71 -5.23 0.49 13.36
C GLY A 71 -3.83 0.25 13.94
N GLY A 72 -3.28 1.24 14.64
CA GLY A 72 -1.98 1.18 15.33
C GLY A 72 -0.97 2.23 14.86
N GLU A 73 0.32 2.09 15.21
CA GLU A 73 1.34 3.08 14.84
C GLU A 73 2.21 2.61 13.67
N LEU A 74 2.11 3.28 12.50
CA LEU A 74 2.77 2.82 11.27
C LEU A 74 4.28 2.98 11.32
N GLU A 75 4.79 3.91 12.11
CA GLU A 75 6.22 4.13 12.25
C GLU A 75 6.94 2.85 12.70
N SER A 76 6.31 2.04 13.55
CA SER A 76 6.85 0.75 13.99
C SER A 76 7.07 -0.25 12.84
N LEU A 77 6.21 -0.23 11.82
CA LEU A 77 6.39 -1.05 10.60
C LEU A 77 7.53 -0.51 9.75
N THR A 78 7.60 0.82 9.62
CA THR A 78 8.66 1.47 8.86
C THR A 78 10.03 1.18 9.47
N GLN A 79 10.17 1.26 10.79
CA GLN A 79 11.37 0.89 11.52
C GLN A 79 11.71 -0.59 11.36
N LYS A 80 10.71 -1.48 11.40
CA LYS A 80 10.91 -2.94 11.29
C LYS A 80 11.36 -3.37 9.89
N PHE A 81 10.73 -2.84 8.85
CA PHE A 81 10.90 -3.32 7.48
C PHE A 81 11.81 -2.42 6.63
N GLY A 82 12.23 -1.25 7.15
CA GLY A 82 13.05 -0.29 6.42
C GLY A 82 12.37 0.30 5.18
N THR A 83 11.06 0.12 5.04
CA THR A 83 10.24 0.57 3.90
C THR A 83 9.13 1.46 4.43
N ARG A 84 8.74 2.48 3.67
CA ARG A 84 7.70 3.42 4.07
C ARG A 84 6.32 2.76 4.11
N PHE A 85 5.60 2.89 5.22
CA PHE A 85 4.20 2.45 5.34
C PHE A 85 3.23 3.63 5.31
N GLU A 86 2.13 3.47 4.59
CA GLU A 86 1.04 4.43 4.52
C GLU A 86 -0.32 3.77 4.78
N ARG A 87 -1.28 4.58 5.23
CA ARG A 87 -2.71 4.24 5.18
C ARG A 87 -3.31 4.72 3.87
N GLY A 88 -3.96 3.79 3.18
CA GLY A 88 -4.86 4.06 2.07
C GLY A 88 -6.26 4.46 2.56
N PRO A 89 -7.23 4.53 1.63
CA PRO A 89 -8.62 4.80 1.95
C PRO A 89 -9.28 3.64 2.69
N LYS A 90 -10.43 3.93 3.31
CA LYS A 90 -11.25 2.95 4.03
C LYS A 90 -11.99 2.01 3.08
N ASP A 91 -12.41 2.52 1.93
CA ASP A 91 -12.93 1.74 0.81
C ASP A 91 -11.89 1.70 -0.32
N MET A 92 -11.67 0.53 -0.91
CA MET A 92 -10.76 0.40 -2.05
C MET A 92 -11.29 1.15 -3.27
N PHE A 93 -12.60 1.30 -3.43
CA PHE A 93 -13.18 2.02 -4.56
C PHE A 93 -12.86 3.52 -4.55
N ASP A 94 -12.35 4.06 -3.43
CA ASP A 94 -11.85 5.42 -3.32
C ASP A 94 -10.38 5.56 -3.79
N LEU A 95 -9.70 4.45 -4.15
CA LEU A 95 -8.32 4.51 -4.64
C LEU A 95 -8.13 5.42 -5.87
N PRO A 96 -9.04 5.48 -6.85
CA PRO A 96 -8.94 6.43 -7.96
C PRO A 96 -8.90 7.89 -7.50
N GLU A 97 -9.72 8.27 -6.51
CA GLU A 97 -9.69 9.61 -5.93
C GLU A 97 -8.42 9.82 -5.08
N TYR A 98 -8.04 8.83 -4.28
CA TYR A 98 -6.81 8.88 -3.48
C TYR A 98 -5.56 9.15 -4.32
N PHE A 99 -5.46 8.53 -5.50
CA PHE A 99 -4.34 8.75 -6.43
C PHE A 99 -4.56 9.94 -7.37
N GLY A 100 -5.80 10.26 -7.73
CA GLY A 100 -6.15 11.41 -8.57
C GLY A 100 -6.02 12.76 -7.85
N GLY A 101 -6.37 12.83 -6.57
CA GLY A 101 -6.23 14.02 -5.72
C GLY A 101 -4.79 14.24 -5.24
N ARG A 102 -3.91 13.23 -5.35
CA ARG A 102 -2.46 13.32 -5.08
C ARG A 102 -1.64 13.58 -6.35
N ALA A 103 -2.26 13.90 -7.47
CA ALA A 103 -1.56 14.09 -8.74
C ALA A 103 -0.40 15.11 -8.63
N LYS A 104 0.82 14.58 -8.84
CA LYS A 104 2.12 15.24 -9.03
C LYS A 104 2.79 15.81 -7.77
N SER A 105 3.37 14.93 -6.95
CA SER A 105 4.70 15.24 -6.40
C SER A 105 5.71 14.34 -7.11
N PRO A 106 6.66 14.88 -7.91
CA PRO A 106 7.80 14.09 -8.36
C PRO A 106 8.57 13.58 -7.13
N PRO A 107 9.27 12.43 -7.23
CA PRO A 107 10.02 11.90 -6.11
C PRO A 107 11.02 12.96 -5.63
N ALA A 108 10.81 13.46 -4.41
CA ALA A 108 11.80 14.27 -3.72
C ALA A 108 12.99 13.37 -3.41
N ARG A 109 14.00 13.39 -4.29
CA ARG A 109 15.28 12.77 -3.99
C ARG A 109 15.90 13.56 -2.85
N MET A 110 15.98 12.95 -1.67
CA MET A 110 16.84 13.39 -0.60
C MET A 110 18.27 13.45 -1.17
N SER A 111 18.78 14.66 -1.40
CA SER A 111 20.16 14.87 -1.80
C SER A 111 21.01 14.64 -0.56
N LEU A 112 21.74 13.52 -0.51
CA LEU A 112 22.92 13.44 0.34
C LEU A 112 24.06 14.12 -0.40
N ILE A 113 24.38 15.32 0.09
CA ILE A 113 25.75 15.86 0.13
C ILE A 113 26.61 15.02 1.06
#